data_AF-A0AAN7FPY6-F1
#
_entry.id   AF-A0AAN7FPY6-F1
#
_cell.length_a   1.000
_cell.length_b   1.000
_cell.length_c   1.000
_cell.angle_alpha   90.00
_cell.angle_beta   90.00
_cell.angle_gamma   90.00
#
_symmetry.space_group_name_H-M   'P 1'
#
loop_
_entity.id
_entity.type
_entity.pdbx_description
1 polymer ?
#
loop_
_entity_poly.entity_id
_entity_poly.type
_entity_poly.pdbx_seq_one_letter_code
_entity_poly.pdbx_strand_id
1 'polypeptide(L)'
;MDISKELERLVKRKEELSAVIQKIDTHLNNLQSSAFALANYYFVFQRVILTIICNGAKNLKPSDCWFLFTISILAVLLNLFVLIKTGIKYIENKGTREIFWFRCSKVYWKIFMLDCSYKDEKINSDAFFSIVLEHFVKKG
;
A
#
# COMPACT_ATOMS: atom_id res chain seq x y z
N MET A 1 -32.70 2.65 -16.41
CA MET A 1 -31.49 3.17 -15.74
C MET A 1 -30.37 3.10 -16.76
N ASP A 2 -29.72 4.20 -17.08
CA ASP A 2 -28.75 4.29 -18.17
C ASP A 2 -27.42 3.61 -17.78
N ILE A 3 -27.15 2.43 -18.35
CA ILE A 3 -25.96 1.60 -18.07
C ILE A 3 -24.67 2.39 -18.33
N SER A 4 -24.66 3.26 -19.35
CA SER A 4 -23.52 4.09 -19.70
C SER A 4 -23.16 5.09 -18.59
N LYS A 5 -24.18 5.78 -18.03
CA LYS A 5 -23.98 6.72 -16.92
C LYS A 5 -23.50 6.03 -15.64
N GLU A 6 -23.96 4.82 -15.38
CA GLU A 6 -23.51 4.06 -14.20
C GLU A 6 -22.06 3.58 -14.36
N LEU A 7 -21.68 3.16 -15.58
CA LEU A 7 -20.31 2.78 -15.91
C LEU A 7 -19.34 3.96 -15.70
N GLU A 8 -19.68 5.14 -16.19
CA GLU A 8 -18.87 6.36 -16.03
C GLU A 8 -18.63 6.70 -14.56
N ARG A 9 -19.67 6.61 -13.71
CA ARG A 9 -19.55 6.82 -12.26
C ARG A 9 -18.63 5.80 -11.58
N LEU A 10 -18.70 4.53 -11.98
CA LEU A 10 -17.86 3.47 -11.41
C LEU A 10 -16.40 3.61 -11.83
N VAL A 11 -16.15 3.99 -13.10
CA VAL A 11 -14.80 4.29 -13.59
C VAL A 11 -14.18 5.44 -12.81
N LYS A 12 -14.93 6.54 -12.63
CA LYS A 12 -14.47 7.68 -11.83
C LYS A 12 -14.15 7.27 -10.39
N ARG A 13 -15.03 6.49 -9.76
CA ARG A 13 -14.81 5.97 -8.40
C ARG A 13 -13.58 5.08 -8.32
N LYS A 14 -13.31 4.26 -9.34
CA LYS A 14 -12.10 3.41 -9.40
C LYS A 14 -10.83 4.27 -9.44
N GLU A 15 -10.81 5.33 -10.25
CA GLU A 15 -9.67 6.25 -10.36
C GLU A 15 -9.39 6.99 -9.05
N GLU A 16 -10.44 7.51 -8.40
CA GLU A 16 -10.32 8.16 -7.08
C GLU A 16 -9.70 7.20 -6.06
N LEU A 17 -10.15 5.96 -6.06
CA LEU A 17 -9.69 4.95 -5.11
C LEU A 17 -8.26 4.46 -5.42
N SER A 18 -7.88 4.35 -6.69
CA SER A 18 -6.50 4.02 -7.06
C SER A 18 -5.54 5.14 -6.70
N ALA A 19 -5.95 6.41 -6.85
CA ALA A 19 -5.15 7.56 -6.45
C ALA A 19 -4.91 7.57 -4.93
N VAL A 20 -5.90 7.19 -4.12
CA VAL A 20 -5.71 7.05 -2.67
C VAL A 20 -4.76 5.90 -2.33
N ILE A 21 -4.88 4.74 -2.98
CA ILE A 21 -3.97 3.61 -2.78
C ILE A 21 -2.53 4.02 -3.11
N GLN A 22 -2.32 4.70 -4.23
CA GLN A 22 -1.00 5.16 -4.65
C GLN A 22 -0.37 6.11 -3.62
N LYS A 23 -1.15 7.04 -3.06
CA LYS A 23 -0.70 7.93 -1.97
C LYS A 23 -0.28 7.14 -0.72
N ILE A 24 -1.06 6.13 -0.34
CA ILE A 24 -0.74 5.28 0.81
C ILE A 24 0.55 4.49 0.55
N ASP A 25 0.73 3.93 -0.64
CA ASP A 25 1.94 3.18 -1.01
C ASP A 25 3.19 4.07 -1.04
N THR A 26 3.10 5.29 -1.57
CA THR A 26 4.20 6.26 -1.49
C THR A 26 4.56 6.56 -0.03
N HIS A 27 3.56 6.78 0.84
CA HIS A 27 3.81 7.04 2.24
C HIS A 27 4.41 5.83 2.98
N LEU A 28 3.96 4.61 2.67
CA LEU A 28 4.52 3.37 3.21
C LEU A 28 5.98 3.16 2.76
N ASN A 29 6.28 3.39 1.49
CA ASN A 29 7.65 3.30 0.97
C ASN A 29 8.57 4.33 1.61
N ASN A 30 8.09 5.57 1.81
CA ASN A 30 8.87 6.61 2.48
C ASN A 30 9.14 6.25 3.95
N LEU A 31 8.13 5.75 4.67
CA LEU A 31 8.28 5.25 6.04
C LEU A 31 9.29 4.10 6.11
N GLN A 32 9.19 3.14 5.20
CA GLN A 32 10.08 1.98 5.17
C GLN A 32 11.52 2.38 4.84
N SER A 33 11.72 3.23 3.83
CA SER A 33 13.03 3.76 3.46
C SER A 33 13.67 4.56 4.60
N SER A 34 12.88 5.44 5.23
CA SER A 34 13.33 6.21 6.39
C SER A 34 13.69 5.30 7.57
N ALA A 35 12.87 4.29 7.86
CA ALA A 35 13.14 3.32 8.91
C ALA A 35 14.42 2.51 8.64
N PHE A 36 14.66 2.09 7.40
CA PHE A 36 15.89 1.39 7.03
C PHE A 36 17.14 2.28 7.12
N ALA A 37 17.05 3.53 6.67
CA ALA A 37 18.14 4.48 6.80
C ALA A 37 18.48 4.74 8.29
N LEU A 38 17.44 4.90 9.11
CA LEU A 38 17.57 5.11 10.55
C LEU A 38 18.22 3.87 11.21
N ALA A 39 17.70 2.68 10.92
CA ALA A 39 18.24 1.42 11.44
C ALA A 39 19.71 1.22 11.04
N ASN A 40 20.07 1.49 9.79
CA ASN A 40 21.44 1.36 9.31
C ASN A 40 22.40 2.34 10.00
N TYR A 41 22.01 3.61 10.11
CA TYR A 41 22.82 4.62 10.78
C TYR A 41 23.07 4.23 12.24
N TYR A 42 22.00 3.95 13.00
CA TYR A 42 22.14 3.63 14.42
C TYR A 42 22.85 2.30 14.68
N PHE A 43 22.64 1.28 13.85
CA PHE A 43 23.34 0.02 13.98
C PHE A 43 24.86 0.19 13.83
N VAL A 44 25.29 1.04 12.90
CA VAL A 44 26.72 1.37 12.71
C VAL A 44 27.25 2.14 13.91
N PHE A 45 26.56 3.20 14.36
CA PHE A 45 27.01 4.01 15.49
C PHE A 45 27.06 3.22 16.81
N GLN A 46 26.05 2.40 17.11
CA GLN A 46 26.06 1.54 18.28
C GLN A 46 27.14 0.46 18.22
N ARG A 47 27.41 -0.13 17.06
CA ARG A 47 28.52 -1.09 16.91
C ARG A 47 29.88 -0.43 17.16
N VAL A 48 30.10 0.78 16.67
CA VAL A 48 31.36 1.50 16.88
C VAL A 48 31.55 1.81 18.37
N ILE A 49 30.53 2.36 19.03
CA ILE A 49 30.59 2.65 20.48
C ILE A 49 30.82 1.37 21.28
N LEU A 50 30.11 0.29 20.97
CA LEU A 50 30.28 -1.00 21.63
C LEU A 50 31.68 -1.57 21.42
N THR A 51 32.24 -1.44 20.22
CA THR A 51 33.60 -1.88 19.90
C THR A 51 34.65 -1.08 20.67
N ILE A 52 34.47 0.24 20.78
CA ILE A 52 35.33 1.12 21.57
C ILE A 52 35.24 0.75 23.06
N ILE A 53 34.06 0.44 23.57
CA ILE A 53 33.89 -0.03 24.96
C ILE A 53 34.61 -1.38 25.15
N CYS A 54 34.34 -2.38 24.31
CA CYS A 54 34.96 -3.71 24.44
C CYS A 54 36.48 -3.70 24.29
N ASN A 55 37.03 -2.93 23.35
CA ASN A 55 38.48 -2.88 23.11
C ASN A 55 39.19 -1.85 24.02
N GLY A 56 38.53 -0.73 24.35
CA GLY A 56 39.07 0.37 25.14
C GLY A 56 38.95 0.18 26.66
N ALA A 57 38.09 -0.74 27.14
CA ALA A 57 37.94 -1.08 28.55
C ALA A 57 39.25 -1.53 29.23
N LYS A 58 40.27 -1.92 28.46
CA LYS A 58 41.60 -2.25 29.01
C LYS A 58 42.41 -1.02 29.48
N ASN A 59 42.09 0.18 28.97
CA ASN A 59 42.83 1.43 29.26
C ASN A 59 41.96 2.53 29.92
N LEU A 60 40.64 2.34 30.04
CA LEU A 60 39.71 3.30 30.65
C LEU A 60 39.42 2.94 32.11
N LYS A 61 39.23 3.95 32.97
CA LYS A 61 38.77 3.72 34.34
C LYS A 61 37.39 3.03 34.32
N PRO A 62 37.14 2.08 35.23
CA PRO A 62 35.88 1.34 35.27
C PRO A 62 34.64 2.25 35.32
N SER A 63 34.72 3.41 35.99
CA SER A 63 33.61 4.37 36.10
C SER A 63 33.15 4.92 34.75
N ASP A 64 34.08 5.24 33.85
CA ASP A 64 33.78 5.92 32.59
C ASP A 64 33.21 4.92 31.56
N CYS A 65 33.56 3.64 31.71
CA CYS A 65 33.03 2.54 30.91
C CYS A 65 31.53 2.31 31.18
N TRP A 66 31.11 2.34 32.45
CA TRP A 66 29.70 2.23 32.83
C TRP A 66 28.86 3.40 32.33
N PHE A 67 29.41 4.62 32.34
CA PHE A 67 28.74 5.81 31.82
C PHE A 67 28.49 5.71 30.31
N LEU A 68 29.52 5.38 29.52
CA LEU A 68 29.38 5.17 28.07
C LEU A 68 28.40 4.04 27.74
N PHE A 69 28.40 2.98 28.55
CA PHE A 69 27.46 1.87 28.40
C PHE A 69 26.01 2.31 28.64
N THR A 70 25.75 3.08 29.70
CA THR A 70 24.39 3.60 29.97
C THR A 70 23.89 4.55 28.89
N ILE A 71 24.73 5.43 28.35
CA ILE A 71 24.36 6.31 27.23
C ILE A 71 24.05 5.49 25.97
N SER A 72 24.83 4.44 25.71
CA SER A 72 24.60 3.53 24.58
C SER A 72 23.24 2.82 24.72
N ILE A 73 22.93 2.27 25.90
CA ILE A 73 21.62 1.66 26.18
C ILE A 73 20.47 2.66 26.03
N LEU A 74 20.64 3.88 26.54
CA LEU A 74 19.61 4.92 26.44
C LEU A 74 19.33 5.29 24.98
N ALA A 75 20.38 5.39 24.15
CA ALA A 75 20.24 5.58 22.72
C ALA A 75 19.49 4.42 22.05
N VAL A 76 19.79 3.17 22.41
CA VAL A 76 19.06 1.98 21.90
C VAL A 76 17.58 2.07 22.23
N LEU A 77 17.23 2.40 23.46
CA LEU A 77 15.85 2.45 23.93
C LEU A 77 15.06 3.55 23.22
N LEU A 78 15.63 4.75 23.05
CA LEU A 78 14.99 5.83 22.30
C LEU A 78 14.76 5.45 20.84
N ASN A 79 15.75 4.80 20.20
CA ASN A 79 15.62 4.33 18.83
C ASN A 79 14.60 3.21 18.68
N LEU A 80 14.55 2.27 19.64
CA LEU A 80 13.55 1.22 19.68
C LEU A 80 12.15 1.82 19.82
N PHE A 81 11.99 2.87 20.63
CA PHE A 81 10.72 3.56 20.78
C PHE A 81 10.27 4.24 19.48
N VAL A 82 11.17 4.91 18.77
CA VAL A 82 10.90 5.49 17.44
C VAL A 82 10.54 4.40 16.43
N LEU A 83 11.24 3.27 16.45
CA LEU A 83 10.98 2.13 15.58
C LEU A 83 9.60 1.51 15.85
N ILE A 84 9.23 1.33 17.13
CA ILE A 84 7.91 0.81 17.53
C ILE A 84 6.81 1.78 17.07
N LYS A 85 6.95 3.08 17.32
CA LYS A 85 5.98 4.09 16.86
C LYS A 85 5.81 4.08 15.34
N THR A 86 6.93 3.96 14.62
CA THR A 86 6.96 3.89 13.15
C THR A 86 6.31 2.59 12.66
N GLY A 87 6.55 1.48 13.34
CA GLY A 87 5.94 0.17 13.06
C GLY A 87 4.43 0.16 13.28
N ILE A 88 3.93 0.75 14.38
CA ILE A 88 2.49 0.90 14.63
C ILE A 88 1.84 1.71 13.51
N LYS A 89 2.42 2.86 13.14
CA LYS A 89 1.92 3.70 12.04
C LYS A 89 1.96 2.97 10.69
N TYR A 90 2.97 2.13 10.46
CA TYR A 90 3.06 1.29 9.27
C TYR A 90 1.93 0.25 9.21
N ILE A 91 1.64 -0.44 10.33
CA ILE A 91 0.56 -1.43 10.42
C ILE A 91 -0.80 -0.76 10.16
N GLU A 92 -1.05 0.40 10.76
CA GLU A 92 -2.29 1.16 10.57
C GLU A 92 -2.48 1.58 9.10
N ASN A 93 -1.43 2.14 8.48
CA ASN A 93 -1.48 2.51 7.06
C ASN A 93 -1.64 1.30 6.14
N LYS A 94 -1.02 0.16 6.48
CA LYS A 94 -1.18 -1.09 5.72
C LYS A 94 -2.61 -1.61 5.79
N GLY A 95 -3.22 -1.61 6.99
CA GLY A 95 -4.62 -2.00 7.16
C GLY A 95 -5.57 -1.09 6.36
N THR A 96 -5.30 0.22 6.38
CA THR A 96 -6.04 1.18 5.53
C THR A 96 -5.89 0.84 4.04
N ARG A 97 -4.67 0.55 3.57
CA ARG A 97 -4.43 0.15 2.18
C ARG A 97 -5.25 -1.07 1.78
N GLU A 98 -5.31 -2.09 2.63
CA GLU A 98 -6.05 -3.34 2.36
C GLU A 98 -7.56 -3.10 2.23
N ILE A 99 -8.13 -2.24 3.09
CA ILE A 99 -9.54 -1.83 3.00
C ILE A 99 -9.81 -1.12 1.67
N PHE A 100 -8.94 -0.19 1.28
CA PHE A 100 -9.06 0.55 0.03
C PHE A 100 -8.90 -0.37 -1.19
N TRP A 101 -7.95 -1.31 -1.15
CA TRP A 101 -7.75 -2.31 -2.19
C TRP A 101 -8.99 -3.19 -2.36
N PHE A 102 -9.57 -3.68 -1.26
CA PHE A 102 -10.80 -4.47 -1.27
C PHE A 102 -11.98 -3.69 -1.88
N ARG A 103 -12.13 -2.42 -1.51
CA ARG A 103 -13.14 -1.52 -2.12
C ARG A 103 -12.92 -1.36 -3.63
N CYS A 104 -11.68 -1.27 -4.07
CA CYS A 104 -11.33 -1.11 -5.48
C CYS A 104 -11.65 -2.37 -6.28
N SER A 105 -11.28 -3.53 -5.73
CA SER A 105 -11.62 -4.83 -6.30
C SER A 105 -13.14 -5.01 -6.45
N LYS A 106 -13.92 -4.58 -5.44
CA LYS A 106 -15.39 -4.61 -5.52
C LYS A 106 -15.96 -3.71 -6.62
N VAL A 107 -15.41 -2.52 -6.81
CA VAL A 107 -15.81 -1.61 -7.90
C VAL A 107 -15.43 -2.20 -9.26
N TYR A 108 -14.22 -2.76 -9.37
CA TYR A 108 -13.76 -3.43 -10.59
C TYR A 108 -14.68 -4.58 -10.99
N TRP A 109 -15.07 -5.42 -10.03
CA TRP A 109 -16.01 -6.52 -10.29
C TRP A 109 -17.37 -6.03 -10.81
N LYS A 110 -17.89 -4.93 -10.24
CA LYS A 110 -19.15 -4.34 -10.73
C LYS A 110 -19.03 -3.84 -12.17
N ILE A 111 -17.93 -3.16 -12.50
CA ILE A 111 -17.64 -2.70 -13.87
C ILE A 111 -17.61 -3.90 -14.82
N PHE A 112 -16.91 -4.97 -14.44
CA PHE A 112 -16.82 -6.20 -15.22
C PHE A 112 -18.19 -6.82 -15.49
N MET A 113 -19.02 -6.98 -14.45
CA MET A 113 -20.38 -7.52 -14.58
C MET A 113 -21.27 -6.66 -15.49
N LEU A 114 -21.17 -5.33 -15.39
CA LEU A 114 -21.92 -4.39 -16.23
C LEU A 114 -21.48 -4.45 -17.70
N ASP A 115 -20.18 -4.57 -17.96
CA ASP A 115 -19.64 -4.71 -19.32
C ASP A 115 -20.09 -6.03 -19.98
N CYS A 116 -20.11 -7.13 -19.23
CA CYS A 116 -20.66 -8.40 -19.71
C CYS A 116 -22.16 -8.28 -20.03
N SER A 117 -22.95 -7.72 -19.10
CA SER A 117 -24.40 -7.57 -19.30
C SER A 117 -24.73 -6.68 -20.50
N TYR A 118 -23.96 -5.62 -20.74
CA TYR A 118 -24.14 -4.75 -21.89
C TYR A 118 -23.80 -5.45 -23.20
N LYS A 119 -22.73 -6.25 -23.22
CA LYS A 119 -22.35 -7.04 -24.41
C LYS A 119 -23.41 -8.08 -24.76
N ASP A 120 -23.97 -8.77 -23.77
CA ASP A 120 -25.01 -9.77 -23.99
C ASP A 120 -26.30 -9.13 -24.55
N GLU A 121 -26.71 -7.98 -24.02
CA GLU A 121 -27.89 -7.24 -24.53
C GLU A 121 -27.70 -6.77 -25.97
N LYS A 122 -26.49 -6.30 -26.31
CA LYS A 122 -26.15 -5.88 -27.67
C LYS A 122 -26.16 -7.04 -28.67
N ILE A 123 -25.52 -8.16 -28.32
CA ILE A 123 -25.48 -9.37 -29.17
C ILE A 123 -26.90 -9.88 -29.44
N ASN A 124 -27.75 -9.92 -28.41
CA ASN A 124 -29.11 -10.39 -28.55
C ASN A 124 -29.96 -9.45 -29.43
N SER A 125 -29.77 -8.13 -29.30
CA SER A 125 -30.39 -7.14 -30.18
C SER A 125 -29.95 -7.31 -31.63
N ASP A 126 -28.65 -7.41 -31.89
CA ASP A 126 -28.10 -7.55 -33.26
C ASP A 126 -28.57 -8.86 -33.93
N ALA A 127 -28.69 -9.94 -33.16
CA ALA A 127 -29.23 -11.22 -33.62
C ALA A 127 -30.72 -11.12 -33.98
N PHE A 128 -31.53 -10.45 -33.14
CA PHE A 128 -32.94 -10.22 -33.43
C PHE A 128 -33.14 -9.41 -34.72
N PHE A 129 -32.38 -8.33 -34.91
CA PHE A 129 -32.43 -7.54 -36.14
C PHE A 129 -32.07 -8.37 -37.38
N SER A 130 -31.05 -9.23 -37.31
CA SER A 130 -30.70 -10.13 -38.43
C SER A 130 -31.82 -11.09 -38.79
N ILE A 131 -32.47 -11.72 -37.80
CA ILE A 131 -33.59 -12.65 -38.03
C ILE A 131 -34.78 -11.93 -38.67
N VAL A 132 -35.12 -10.75 -38.18
CA VAL A 132 -36.22 -9.93 -38.73
C VAL A 132 -35.91 -9.55 -40.18
N LEU A 133 -34.68 -9.12 -40.46
CA LEU A 133 -34.25 -8.70 -41.79
C LEU A 133 -34.29 -9.86 -42.80
N GLU A 134 -33.80 -11.05 -42.42
CA GLU A 134 -33.91 -12.26 -43.25
C GLU A 134 -35.37 -12.63 -43.57
N HIS A 135 -36.27 -12.55 -42.57
CA HIS A 135 -37.68 -12.86 -42.77
C HIS A 135 -38.39 -11.85 -43.69
N PHE A 136 -38.02 -10.57 -43.64
CA PHE A 136 -38.52 -9.55 -44.57
C PHE A 136 -37.99 -9.74 -46.00
N VAL A 137 -36.69 -10.03 -46.15
CA VAL A 137 -36.08 -10.29 -47.47
C VAL A 137 -36.65 -11.53 -48.14
N LYS A 138 -37.05 -12.55 -47.37
CA LYS A 138 -37.61 -13.81 -47.91
C LYS A 138 -39.12 -13.74 -48.24
N LYS A 139 -39.82 -12.67 -47.85
CA LYS A 139 -41.25 -12.46 -48.07
C LYS A 139 -41.59 -11.34 -49.07
N GLY A 140 -40.59 -10.61 -49.56
CA GLY A 140 -40.71 -9.68 -50.70
C GLY A 140 -40.20 -10.32 -51.98
#